data_AF-A0A1V4U1W3-F1
#
_entry.id   AF-A0A1V4U1W3-F1
#
_cell.length_a   1.000
_cell.length_b   1.000
_cell.length_c   1.000
_cell.angle_alpha   90.00
_cell.angle_beta   90.00
_cell.angle_gamma   90.00
#
_symmetry.space_group_name_H-M   'P 1'
#
loop_
_entity.id
_entity.type
_entity.pdbx_description
1 polymer ?
#
loop_
_entity_poly.entity_id
_entity_poly.type
_entity_poly.pdbx_seq_one_letter_code
_entity_poly.pdbx_strand_id
1 'polypeptide(L)'
;MIAPAEQKIADIQRYGVRAQGREELIAYLKGKKLTPLQLIKAYCYDCMAYYSDKVASCENRLCPLYRRQPYRKHTPPEKNEVPDRVEGGSGADHGRFDTPGPKREAGP
;
A
#
# COMPACT_ATOMS: atom_id res chain seq x y z
N MET A 1 -3.27 -8.80 31.26
CA MET A 1 -3.49 -8.93 29.81
C MET A 1 -2.44 -8.08 29.11
N ILE A 2 -1.52 -8.69 28.36
CA ILE A 2 -0.47 -7.95 27.63
C ILE A 2 -1.13 -7.26 26.44
N ALA A 3 -0.81 -6.00 26.17
CA ALA A 3 -1.41 -5.29 25.04
C ALA A 3 -1.01 -5.97 23.72
N PRO A 4 -1.89 -6.04 22.71
CA PRO A 4 -1.60 -6.72 21.44
C PRO A 4 -0.39 -6.11 20.70
N ALA A 5 -0.10 -4.82 20.93
CA ALA A 5 1.07 -4.15 20.38
C ALA A 5 2.39 -4.65 21.01
N GLU A 6 2.41 -4.95 22.31
CA GLU A 6 3.59 -5.41 23.02
C GLU A 6 3.97 -6.84 22.62
N GLN A 7 2.96 -7.70 22.37
CA GLN A 7 3.17 -9.05 21.86
C GLN A 7 3.85 -9.03 20.48
N LYS A 8 3.35 -8.21 19.55
CA LYS A 8 4.00 -8.03 18.25
C LYS A 8 5.46 -7.56 18.37
N ILE A 9 5.76 -6.65 19.30
CA ILE A 9 7.14 -6.20 19.53
C ILE A 9 8.02 -7.37 20.00
N ALA A 10 7.51 -8.23 20.89
CA ALA A 10 8.23 -9.42 21.34
C ALA A 10 8.48 -10.41 20.20
N ASP A 11 7.49 -10.63 19.32
CA ASP A 11 7.63 -11.51 18.16
C ASP A 11 8.68 -10.99 17.16
N ILE A 12 8.68 -9.68 16.89
CA ILE A 12 9.68 -9.01 16.05
C ILE A 12 11.10 -9.14 16.64
N GLN A 13 11.22 -9.17 17.97
CA GLN A 13 12.51 -9.34 18.63
C GLN A 13 12.99 -10.80 18.59
N ARG A 14 12.07 -11.75 18.67
CA ARG A 14 12.37 -13.19 18.73
C ARG A 14 12.59 -13.83 17.36
N TYR A 15 11.75 -13.48 16.38
CA TYR A 15 11.71 -14.13 15.06
C TYR A 15 12.10 -13.18 13.93
N GLY A 16 12.04 -11.87 14.17
CA GLY A 16 12.21 -10.88 13.11
C GLY A 16 13.65 -10.65 12.69
N VAL A 17 13.90 -10.80 11.38
CA VAL A 17 15.21 -10.49 10.77
C VAL A 17 15.44 -8.99 10.77
N ARG A 18 16.71 -8.57 10.86
CA ARG A 18 17.12 -7.16 10.68
C ARG A 18 16.96 -6.77 9.20
N ALA A 19 15.77 -6.29 8.85
CA ALA A 19 15.41 -5.84 7.51
C ALA A 19 14.73 -4.46 7.55
N GLN A 20 14.55 -3.86 6.38
CA GLN A 20 13.83 -2.59 6.22
C GLN A 20 12.37 -2.77 6.66
N GLY A 21 11.82 -1.80 7.40
CA GLY A 21 10.47 -1.85 7.95
C GLY A 21 10.40 -2.32 9.40
N ARG A 22 11.44 -2.95 9.95
CA ARG A 22 11.47 -3.42 11.34
C ARG A 22 11.36 -2.26 12.34
N GLU A 23 12.22 -1.26 12.17
CA GLU A 23 12.27 -0.11 13.08
C GLU A 23 11.02 0.77 12.93
N GLU A 24 10.54 0.90 11.69
CA GLU A 24 9.30 1.61 11.39
C GLU A 24 8.09 0.91 12.01
N LEU A 25 8.00 -0.42 11.98
CA LEU A 25 6.92 -1.16 12.63
C LEU A 25 6.97 -1.00 14.15
N ILE A 26 8.15 -1.09 14.76
CA ILE A 26 8.31 -0.85 16.20
C ILE A 26 7.95 0.60 16.55
N ALA A 27 8.33 1.57 15.73
CA ALA A 27 7.99 2.97 15.92
C ALA A 27 6.47 3.21 15.82
N TYR A 28 5.80 2.56 14.86
CA TYR A 28 4.35 2.59 14.72
C TYR A 28 3.64 2.01 15.94
N LEU A 29 4.07 0.83 16.42
CA LEU A 29 3.50 0.19 17.61
C LEU A 29 3.73 1.01 18.89
N LYS A 30 4.77 1.84 18.93
CA LYS A 30 5.03 2.81 20.01
C LYS A 30 4.23 4.12 19.86
N GLY A 31 3.39 4.26 18.84
CA GLY A 31 2.58 5.46 18.58
C GLY A 31 3.35 6.63 17.97
N LYS A 32 4.53 6.39 17.39
CA LYS A 32 5.29 7.46 16.70
C LYS A 32 4.66 7.80 15.36
N LYS A 33 4.72 9.08 14.98
CA LYS A 33 4.33 9.54 13.65
C LYS A 33 5.38 9.12 12.63
N LEU A 34 4.93 8.50 11.53
CA LEU A 34 5.77 8.01 10.45
C LEU A 34 5.28 8.61 9.12
N THR A 35 6.21 8.76 8.19
CA THR A 35 5.88 9.15 6.81
C THR A 35 5.13 8.01 6.10
N PRO A 36 4.36 8.30 5.04
CA PRO A 36 3.68 7.26 4.28
C PRO A 36 4.63 6.17 3.78
N LEU A 37 5.86 6.53 3.37
CA LEU A 37 6.85 5.55 2.92
C LEU A 37 7.34 4.65 4.05
N GLN A 38 7.54 5.19 5.25
CA GLN A 38 7.91 4.42 6.44
C GLN A 38 6.79 3.46 6.85
N LEU A 39 5.53 3.89 6.79
CA LEU A 39 4.36 3.03 7.03
C LEU A 39 4.29 1.88 6.03
N ILE A 40 4.55 2.15 4.75
CA ILE A 40 4.60 1.10 3.71
C ILE A 40 5.69 0.08 4.04
N LYS A 41 6.88 0.52 4.43
CA LYS A 41 7.97 -0.39 4.84
C LYS A 41 7.58 -1.23 6.06
N ALA A 42 7.01 -0.60 7.08
CA ALA A 42 6.50 -1.28 8.27
C ALA A 42 5.47 -2.36 7.91
N TYR A 43 4.52 -2.01 7.03
CA TYR A 43 3.51 -2.93 6.56
C TYR A 43 4.10 -4.10 5.74
N CYS A 44 5.05 -3.84 4.85
CA CYS A 44 5.73 -4.91 4.11
C CYS A 44 6.47 -5.87 5.05
N TYR A 45 7.06 -5.36 6.14
CA TYR A 45 7.74 -6.19 7.14
C TYR A 45 6.76 -7.07 7.92
N ASP A 46 5.59 -6.54 8.32
CA ASP A 46 4.52 -7.33 8.98
C ASP A 46 3.90 -8.35 8.01
N CYS A 47 3.61 -7.94 6.77
CA CYS A 47 2.98 -8.76 5.73
C CYS A 47 3.84 -9.96 5.30
N MET A 48 5.16 -9.82 5.31
CA MET A 48 6.11 -10.91 5.00
C MET A 48 6.59 -11.66 6.24
N ALA A 49 5.80 -11.67 7.32
CA ALA A 49 6.11 -12.41 8.55
C ALA A 49 7.54 -12.15 9.04
N TYR A 50 7.91 -10.86 9.08
CA TYR A 50 9.20 -10.36 9.56
C TYR A 50 10.43 -10.85 8.76
N TYR A 51 10.21 -11.30 7.52
CA TYR A 51 11.22 -11.91 6.67
C TYR A 51 11.92 -13.10 7.34
N SER A 52 11.19 -13.85 8.16
CA SER A 52 11.70 -14.99 8.94
C SER A 52 12.46 -16.00 8.08
N ASP A 53 12.01 -16.27 6.85
CA ASP A 53 12.68 -17.18 5.93
C ASP A 53 13.84 -16.52 5.16
N LYS A 54 13.55 -15.39 4.49
CA LYS A 54 14.50 -14.70 3.62
C LYS A 54 14.14 -13.23 3.41
N VAL A 55 15.16 -12.39 3.31
CA VAL A 55 15.01 -10.97 2.94
C VAL A 55 14.90 -10.86 1.42
N ALA A 56 13.68 -10.91 0.90
CA ALA A 56 13.42 -10.92 -0.55
C ALA A 56 12.16 -10.14 -0.95
N SER A 57 11.95 -10.02 -2.27
CA SER A 57 10.69 -9.54 -2.84
C SER A 57 9.56 -10.56 -2.59
N CYS A 58 8.35 -10.11 -2.30
CA CYS A 58 7.17 -11.00 -2.29
C CYS A 58 6.67 -11.35 -3.68
N GLU A 59 7.12 -10.59 -4.71
CA GLU A 59 6.79 -10.77 -6.13
C GLU A 59 5.29 -10.73 -6.48
N ASN A 60 4.43 -10.37 -5.52
CA ASN A 60 3.00 -10.23 -5.72
C ASN A 60 2.68 -8.93 -6.49
N ARG A 61 2.58 -9.02 -7.82
CA ARG A 61 2.27 -7.89 -8.71
C ARG A 61 0.87 -7.30 -8.53
N LEU A 62 -0.06 -8.05 -7.94
CA LEU A 62 -1.42 -7.58 -7.63
C LEU A 62 -1.47 -6.78 -6.32
N CYS A 63 -0.42 -6.84 -5.50
CA CYS A 63 -0.36 -6.03 -4.29
C CYS A 63 -0.26 -4.54 -4.66
N PRO A 64 -1.16 -3.68 -4.14
CA PRO A 64 -1.14 -2.25 -4.43
C PRO A 64 0.14 -1.55 -3.94
N LEU A 65 0.83 -2.15 -2.95
CA LEU A 65 2.08 -1.65 -2.41
C LEU A 65 3.32 -2.21 -3.12
N TYR A 66 3.17 -3.17 -4.05
CA TYR A 66 4.29 -3.85 -4.69
C TYR A 66 5.30 -2.89 -5.34
N ARG A 67 4.81 -1.83 -5.97
CA ARG A 67 5.66 -0.82 -6.63
C ARG A 67 6.65 -0.15 -5.68
N ARG A 68 6.27 0.02 -4.40
CA ARG A 68 7.03 0.69 -3.34
C ARG A 68 7.66 -0.29 -2.35
N GLN A 69 7.63 -1.59 -2.64
CA GLN A 69 8.17 -2.63 -1.78
C GLN A 69 9.71 -2.51 -1.70
N PRO A 70 10.31 -2.53 -0.50
CA PRO A 70 11.73 -2.19 -0.31
C PRO A 70 12.74 -3.09 -1.03
N TYR A 71 12.41 -4.37 -1.23
CA TYR A 71 13.31 -5.35 -1.85
C TYR A 71 12.90 -5.74 -3.27
N ARG A 72 12.06 -4.92 -3.91
CA ARG A 72 11.66 -5.16 -5.29
C ARG A 72 12.89 -5.05 -6.18
N LYS A 73 13.16 -6.10 -6.97
CA LYS A 73 14.18 -6.05 -8.02
C LYS A 73 13.70 -5.09 -9.09
N HIS A 74 14.39 -3.96 -9.24
CA HIS A 74 14.19 -3.07 -10.38
C HIS A 74 14.81 -3.73 -11.62
N THR A 75 14.12 -4.70 -12.20
CA THR A 75 14.32 -4.98 -13.61
C THR A 75 13.84 -3.73 -14.34
N PRO A 76 14.70 -3.05 -15.14
CA PRO A 76 14.20 -2.09 -16.12
C PRO A 76 13.07 -2.79 -16.88
N PRO A 77 11.94 -2.11 -17.16
CA PRO A 77 10.96 -2.71 -18.04
C PRO A 77 11.71 -3.14 -19.30
N GLU A 78 11.67 -4.43 -19.62
CA GLU A 78 12.03 -4.88 -20.95
C GLU A 78 11.19 -4.01 -21.88
N LYS A 79 11.87 -3.29 -22.76
CA LYS A 79 11.31 -2.38 -23.76
C LYS A 79 10.45 -3.18 -24.73
N ASN A 80 9.32 -3.67 -24.24
CA ASN A 80 8.23 -4.10 -25.07
C ASN A 80 7.71 -2.82 -25.69
N GLU A 81 7.97 -2.68 -26.98
CA GLU A 81 7.48 -1.62 -27.85
C GLU A 81 6.00 -1.42 -27.52
N VAL A 82 5.70 -0.28 -26.90
CA VAL A 82 4.32 0.18 -26.81
C VAL A 82 3.93 0.42 -28.27
N PRO A 83 2.99 -0.32 -28.87
CA PRO A 83 2.54 0.03 -30.21
C PRO A 83 2.06 1.48 -30.15
N ASP A 84 2.56 2.25 -31.12
CA ASP A 84 2.28 3.67 -31.25
C ASP A 84 0.78 3.91 -31.10
N ARG A 85 0.44 4.82 -30.19
CA ARG A 85 -0.82 5.58 -30.15
C ARG A 85 -1.93 5.00 -31.05
N VAL A 86 -2.90 4.30 -30.46
CA VAL A 86 -4.19 4.17 -31.13
C VAL A 86 -4.81 5.56 -31.16
N GLU A 87 -4.77 6.21 -32.33
CA GLU A 87 -5.48 7.45 -32.57
C GLU A 87 -7.00 7.22 -32.41
N GLY A 88 -7.65 8.13 -31.70
CA GLY A 88 -9.09 8.37 -31.86
C GLY A 88 -10.02 7.69 -30.86
N GLY A 89 -10.45 8.47 -29.87
CA GLY A 89 -11.58 8.14 -29.01
C GLY A 89 -11.85 9.25 -28.00
N SER A 90 -12.49 10.33 -28.45
CA SER A 90 -12.93 11.45 -27.60
C SER A 90 -13.95 10.97 -26.55
N GLY A 91 -13.46 10.44 -25.43
CA GLY A 91 -14.27 10.12 -24.26
C GLY A 91 -14.48 11.36 -23.40
N ALA A 92 -15.45 12.20 -23.77
CA ALA A 92 -15.97 13.26 -22.90
C ALA A 92 -17.49 13.13 -22.81
N ASP A 93 -17.95 12.09 -22.11
CA ASP A 93 -19.26 12.12 -21.45
C ASP A 93 -19.02 11.82 -19.97
N HIS A 94 -18.65 12.86 -19.22
CA HIS A 94 -18.85 12.82 -17.78
C HIS A 94 -20.34 13.10 -17.57
N GLY A 95 -21.16 12.05 -17.67
CA GLY A 95 -22.57 12.12 -17.39
C GLY A 95 -22.80 12.84 -16.07
N ARG A 96 -23.25 14.10 -16.16
CA ARG A 96 -23.71 14.88 -15.01
C ARG A 96 -25.03 14.25 -14.61
N PHE A 97 -25.02 13.53 -13.49
CA PHE A 97 -26.23 12.97 -12.93
C PHE A 97 -27.07 14.13 -12.37
N ASP A 98 -27.86 14.76 -13.23
CA ASP A 98 -28.86 15.77 -12.86
C ASP A 98 -30.01 15.07 -12.13
N THR A 99 -29.83 14.78 -10.84
CA THR A 99 -30.95 14.43 -9.98
C THR A 99 -31.88 15.64 -9.86
N PRO A 100 -33.16 15.54 -10.26
CA PRO A 100 -34.12 16.61 -10.02
C PRO A 100 -34.33 16.75 -8.50
N GLY A 101 -34.07 17.95 -7.98
CA GLY A 101 -34.32 18.29 -6.58
C GLY A 101 -35.81 18.21 -6.22
N PRO A 102 -36.16 17.99 -4.93
CA PRO A 102 -37.55 17.87 -4.50
C PRO A 102 -38.30 19.18 -4.73
N LYS A 103 -39.48 19.08 -5.37
CA LYS A 103 -40.37 20.22 -5.60
C LYS A 103 -40.88 20.74 -4.26
N ARG A 104 -40.62 22.01 -3.95
CA ARG A 104 -41.24 22.69 -2.82
C ARG A 104 -42.69 22.95 -3.18
N GLU A 105 -43.61 22.29 -2.49
CA GLU A 105 -45.03 22.55 -2.64
C GLU A 105 -45.32 23.93 -2.04
N ALA A 106 -45.82 24.84 -2.88
CA ALA A 106 -46.36 26.11 -2.45
C ALA A 106 -47.72 25.84 -1.80
N GLY A 107 -47.75 25.83 -0.47
CA GLY A 107 -49.00 25.78 0.29
C GLY A 107 -49.76 27.11 0.19
N PRO A 108 -51.10 27.07 0.25
CA PRO A 108 -51.90 28.22 0.69
C PRO A 108 -51.85 28.40 2.22
#